data_AF-A0A2V1B281-F1
#
_entry.id   AF-A0A2V1B281-F1
#
_cell.length_a   1.000
_cell.length_b   1.000
_cell.length_c   1.000
_cell.angle_alpha   90.00
_cell.angle_beta   90.00
_cell.angle_gamma   90.00
#
_symmetry.space_group_name_H-M   'P 1'
#
loop_
_entity.id
_entity.type
_entity.pdbx_description
1 polymer ?
#
loop_
_entity_poly.entity_id
_entity_poly.type
_entity_poly.pdbx_seq_one_letter_code
_entity_poly.pdbx_strand_id
1 'polypeptide(L)'
;VVLSEIFANILQDPNLKSTCLVVDALDECEVDLPKLLDLIVQTSSISPRTKWIVSSRNWPSIEKGFDRATQKASMCLELNEKSVSAAVTTYIKSKVNWLAERQEYDIDTRDAVQRYLSSNAHGTFLWVALVCQELTSIPGWEVEETLSAFPPGLDTLYMRMMEQISTSRTAKRCKSILAVASVIHRPIILDELPSFVDMLPRISGNYKALAEIIGHCGSFLTLRDRTVSFVHQSAKDFLTNTAVEIVFPSGMAGTHYAIFSRSLQVMSLALRRDVYCLRAPGITIGQVKQPDSDPLSAVRYSCLYWVDHLLECQSTEDTIRDLKGSDQVYSFLCQYFLY
;
A
#
# COMPACT_ATOMS: atom_id res chain seq x y z
N VAL A 1 -6.88 10.23 23.73
CA VAL A 1 -7.56 11.18 24.65
C VAL A 1 -6.88 12.55 24.59
N VAL A 2 -5.65 12.72 25.09
CA VAL A 2 -4.96 14.03 25.09
C VAL A 2 -4.88 14.69 23.70
N LEU A 3 -4.49 13.95 22.66
CA LEU A 3 -4.41 14.51 21.30
C LEU A 3 -5.78 14.93 20.74
N SER A 4 -6.83 14.17 21.05
CA SER A 4 -8.21 14.48 20.64
C SER A 4 -8.71 15.77 21.29
N GLU A 5 -8.38 15.99 22.56
CA GLU A 5 -8.73 17.23 23.29
C GLU A 5 -7.96 18.44 22.77
N ILE A 6 -6.65 18.30 22.54
CA ILE A 6 -5.84 19.36 21.93
C ILE A 6 -6.42 19.74 20.57
N PHE A 7 -6.73 18.75 19.74
CA PHE A 7 -7.30 18.98 18.43
C PHE A 7 -8.67 19.67 18.52
N ALA A 8 -9.56 19.25 19.42
CA ALA A 8 -10.83 19.92 19.66
C ALA A 8 -10.65 21.38 20.09
N ASN A 9 -9.69 21.66 20.99
CA ASN A 9 -9.36 23.02 21.43
C ASN A 9 -8.85 23.89 20.28
N ILE A 10 -8.02 23.33 19.38
CA ILE A 10 -7.56 24.02 18.17
C ILE A 10 -8.76 24.42 17.29
N LEU A 11 -9.72 23.51 17.09
CA LEU A 11 -10.92 23.78 16.28
C LEU A 11 -11.86 24.83 16.90
N GLN A 12 -11.81 25.00 18.23
CA GLN A 12 -12.57 26.00 18.97
C GLN A 12 -11.89 27.36 19.04
N ASP A 13 -10.61 27.48 18.66
CA ASP A 13 -9.88 28.72 18.76
C ASP A 13 -10.62 29.84 18.01
N PRO A 14 -10.98 30.97 18.66
CA PRO A 14 -11.63 32.09 18.01
C PRO A 14 -10.81 32.66 16.84
N ASN A 15 -9.50 32.48 16.83
CA ASN A 15 -8.61 32.92 15.75
C ASN A 15 -8.54 31.93 14.57
N LEU A 16 -9.06 30.71 14.71
CA LEU A 16 -9.07 29.75 13.61
C LEU A 16 -9.99 30.25 12.49
N LYS A 17 -9.45 30.36 11.28
CA LYS A 17 -10.23 30.72 10.09
C LYS A 17 -11.13 29.55 9.69
N SER A 18 -12.05 29.77 8.75
CA SER A 18 -12.82 28.67 8.17
C SER A 18 -11.87 27.60 7.61
N THR A 19 -12.00 26.38 8.10
CA THR A 19 -11.10 25.26 7.80
C THR A 19 -11.89 24.09 7.25
N CYS A 20 -11.38 23.49 6.18
CA CYS A 20 -11.89 22.24 5.63
C CYS A 20 -10.86 21.14 5.89
N LEU A 21 -11.30 20.08 6.56
CA LEU A 21 -10.52 18.90 6.85
C LEU A 21 -10.96 17.79 5.90
N VAL A 22 -10.01 17.18 5.21
CA VAL A 22 -10.28 16.13 4.22
C VAL A 22 -9.62 14.85 4.69
N VAL A 23 -10.42 13.80 4.82
CA VAL A 23 -9.95 12.44 5.07
C VAL A 23 -10.24 11.62 3.83
N ASP A 24 -9.19 11.16 3.17
CA ASP A 24 -9.32 10.30 2.00
C ASP A 24 -9.26 8.82 2.42
N ALA A 25 -10.05 7.98 1.75
CA ALA A 25 -10.09 6.53 1.90
C ALA A 25 -10.20 6.04 3.35
N LEU A 26 -11.22 6.51 4.09
CA LEU A 26 -11.41 6.17 5.50
C LEU A 26 -11.52 4.66 5.75
N ASP A 27 -12.01 3.89 4.78
CA ASP A 27 -12.06 2.42 4.85
C ASP A 27 -10.68 1.75 4.91
N GLU A 28 -9.60 2.44 4.55
CA GLU A 28 -8.21 1.96 4.69
C GLU A 28 -7.66 2.13 6.11
N CYS A 29 -8.44 2.68 7.05
CA CYS A 29 -8.05 2.81 8.45
C CYS A 29 -8.15 1.45 9.18
N GLU A 30 -7.05 0.69 9.17
CA GLU A 30 -6.98 -0.65 9.77
C GLU A 30 -7.03 -0.63 11.32
N VAL A 31 -6.51 0.42 11.96
CA VAL A 31 -6.41 0.53 13.42
C VAL A 31 -7.22 1.71 13.94
N ASP A 32 -8.00 1.49 15.00
CA ASP A 32 -8.72 2.52 15.73
C ASP A 32 -9.75 3.34 14.90
N LEU A 33 -10.21 2.81 13.76
CA LEU A 33 -11.28 3.43 12.94
C LEU A 33 -12.50 3.90 13.76
N PRO A 34 -13.04 3.13 14.74
CA PRO A 34 -14.13 3.61 15.58
C PRO A 34 -13.79 4.89 16.36
N LYS A 35 -12.56 5.00 16.86
CA LYS A 35 -12.10 6.21 17.59
C LYS A 35 -11.96 7.40 16.64
N LEU A 36 -11.50 7.18 15.41
CA LEU A 36 -11.41 8.21 14.38
C LEU A 36 -12.80 8.70 13.96
N LEU A 37 -13.75 7.78 13.74
CA LEU A 37 -15.15 8.09 13.46
C LEU A 37 -15.76 8.95 14.58
N ASP A 38 -15.60 8.53 15.84
CA ASP A 38 -16.08 9.29 16.99
C ASP A 38 -15.46 10.70 17.03
N LEU A 39 -14.16 10.84 16.76
CA LEU A 39 -13.48 12.13 16.71
C LEU A 39 -14.08 13.03 15.62
N ILE A 40 -14.25 12.52 14.40
CA ILE A 40 -14.81 13.29 13.27
C ILE A 40 -16.23 13.74 13.61
N VAL A 41 -17.06 12.82 14.10
CA VAL A 41 -18.45 13.11 14.48
C VAL A 41 -18.51 14.16 15.58
N GLN A 42 -17.74 14.00 16.66
CA GLN A 42 -17.71 14.96 17.76
C GLN A 42 -17.26 16.33 17.30
N THR A 43 -16.17 16.40 16.53
CA THR A 43 -15.58 17.66 16.10
C THR A 43 -16.34 18.36 14.98
N SER A 44 -17.16 17.63 14.21
CA SER A 44 -18.01 18.20 13.15
C SER A 44 -19.01 19.24 13.66
N SER A 45 -19.43 19.12 14.92
CA SER A 45 -20.42 19.99 15.54
C SER A 45 -19.82 21.06 16.48
N ILE A 46 -18.50 21.03 16.68
CA ILE A 46 -17.83 21.90 17.66
C ILE A 46 -17.74 23.35 17.19
N SER A 47 -17.57 23.58 15.89
CA SER A 47 -17.38 24.92 15.33
C SER A 47 -18.02 25.02 13.95
N PRO A 48 -18.86 26.04 13.67
CA PRO A 48 -19.47 26.23 12.35
C PRO A 48 -18.46 26.60 11.26
N ARG A 49 -17.22 26.93 11.66
CA ARG A 49 -16.12 27.28 10.76
C ARG A 49 -15.35 26.04 10.26
N THR A 50 -15.59 24.87 10.85
CA THR A 50 -14.90 23.64 10.47
C THR A 50 -15.83 22.74 9.68
N LYS A 51 -15.36 22.26 8.53
CA LYS A 51 -16.07 21.30 7.69
C LYS A 51 -15.22 20.06 7.47
N TRP A 52 -15.86 18.90 7.54
CA TRP A 52 -15.23 17.62 7.20
C TRP A 52 -15.71 17.15 5.84
N ILE A 53 -14.77 16.68 5.04
CA ILE A 53 -15.02 15.90 3.82
C ILE A 53 -14.34 14.56 4.04
N VAL A 54 -15.10 13.48 3.90
CA VAL A 54 -14.61 12.13 4.09
C VAL A 54 -14.96 11.33 2.85
N SER A 55 -13.98 10.65 2.25
CA SER A 55 -14.21 9.62 1.24
C SER A 55 -14.04 8.24 1.86
N SER A 56 -14.83 7.28 1.39
CA SER A 56 -14.80 5.88 1.87
C SER A 56 -15.52 4.99 0.86
N ARG A 57 -15.19 3.70 0.82
CA ARG A 57 -16.09 2.67 0.27
C ARG A 57 -17.40 2.62 1.06
N ASN A 58 -18.45 2.08 0.43
CA ASN A 58 -19.79 1.92 1.00
C ASN A 58 -19.85 0.82 2.07
N TRP A 59 -19.11 0.99 3.17
CA TRP A 59 -19.11 0.04 4.29
C TRP A 59 -20.19 0.40 5.31
N PRO A 60 -21.12 -0.53 5.64
CA PRO A 60 -22.19 -0.25 6.59
C PRO A 60 -21.69 0.15 7.99
N SER A 61 -20.52 -0.32 8.41
CA SER A 61 -19.90 0.05 9.69
C SER A 61 -19.51 1.54 9.74
N ILE A 62 -18.95 2.07 8.65
CA ILE A 62 -18.57 3.47 8.51
C ILE A 62 -19.81 4.35 8.41
N GLU A 63 -20.79 3.95 7.60
CA GLU A 63 -22.07 4.67 7.47
C GLU A 63 -22.79 4.80 8.83
N LYS A 64 -22.89 3.69 9.57
CA LYS A 64 -23.44 3.68 10.95
C LYS A 64 -22.65 4.57 11.90
N GLY A 65 -21.32 4.62 11.76
CA GLY A 65 -20.48 5.52 12.55
C GLY A 65 -20.88 6.99 12.43
N PHE A 66 -21.33 7.40 11.23
CA PHE A 66 -21.77 8.77 10.96
C PHE A 66 -23.25 9.04 11.26
N ASP A 67 -24.05 8.07 11.71
CA ASP A 67 -25.45 8.30 12.09
C ASP A 67 -25.61 9.26 13.26
N ARG A 68 -24.58 9.39 14.09
CA ARG A 68 -24.54 10.30 15.23
C ARG A 68 -24.21 11.76 14.83
N ALA A 69 -23.84 12.01 13.59
CA ALA A 69 -23.52 13.36 13.11
C ALA A 69 -24.80 14.19 12.93
N THR A 70 -24.80 15.41 13.47
CA THR A 70 -25.97 16.32 13.43
C THR A 70 -26.17 16.98 12.06
N GLN A 71 -25.08 17.20 11.31
CA GLN A 71 -25.10 17.77 9.97
C GLN A 71 -24.27 16.88 9.04
N LYS A 72 -24.97 16.01 8.28
CA LYS A 72 -24.34 15.13 7.29
C LYS A 72 -24.96 15.31 5.91
N ALA A 73 -24.12 15.36 4.89
CA ALA A 73 -24.51 15.17 3.50
C ALA A 73 -23.70 14.00 2.97
N SER A 74 -24.38 12.97 2.46
CA SER A 74 -23.73 11.82 1.82
C SER A 74 -23.90 11.94 0.32
N MET A 75 -22.82 11.67 -0.42
CA MET A 75 -22.84 11.57 -1.87
C MET A 75 -22.38 10.18 -2.25
N CYS A 76 -23.31 9.34 -2.72
CA CYS A 76 -22.96 8.05 -3.28
C CYS A 76 -22.66 8.22 -4.77
N LEU A 77 -21.41 7.94 -5.18
CA LEU A 77 -20.99 8.04 -6.57
C LEU A 77 -21.65 6.98 -7.46
N GLU A 78 -21.98 5.81 -6.91
CA GLU A 78 -22.68 4.73 -7.62
C GLU A 78 -24.07 5.15 -8.08
N LEU A 79 -24.74 6.05 -7.34
CA LEU A 79 -26.05 6.60 -7.71
C LEU A 79 -25.97 7.68 -8.81
N ASN A 80 -24.76 8.14 -9.16
CA ASN A 80 -24.49 9.17 -10.15
C ASN A 80 -23.74 8.62 -11.38
N GLU A 81 -24.09 7.40 -11.80
CA GLU A 81 -23.43 6.66 -12.89
C GLU A 81 -23.22 7.50 -14.16
N LYS A 82 -24.22 8.30 -14.56
CA LYS A 82 -24.11 9.17 -15.74
C LYS A 82 -22.99 10.21 -15.61
N SER A 83 -22.88 10.86 -14.45
CA SER A 83 -21.85 11.86 -14.20
C SER A 83 -20.47 11.22 -14.11
N VAL A 84 -20.37 10.06 -13.45
CA VAL A 84 -19.11 9.28 -13.37
C VAL A 84 -18.68 8.83 -14.77
N SER A 85 -19.59 8.29 -15.57
CA SER A 85 -19.33 7.86 -16.94
C SER A 85 -18.86 9.01 -17.85
N ALA A 86 -19.47 10.20 -17.72
CA ALA A 86 -19.03 11.40 -18.44
C ALA A 86 -17.62 11.85 -18.02
N ALA A 87 -17.31 11.80 -16.73
CA ALA A 87 -15.99 12.12 -16.20
C ALA A 87 -14.93 11.12 -16.67
N VAL A 88 -15.22 9.82 -16.64
CA VAL A 88 -14.34 8.75 -17.15
C VAL A 88 -14.13 8.90 -18.65
N THR A 89 -15.17 9.20 -19.43
CA THR A 89 -15.05 9.46 -20.87
C THR A 89 -14.11 10.64 -21.15
N THR A 90 -14.21 11.70 -20.35
CA THR A 90 -13.30 12.87 -20.45
C THR A 90 -11.88 12.49 -20.08
N TYR A 91 -11.70 11.69 -19.03
CA TYR A 91 -10.41 11.15 -18.61
C TYR A 91 -9.76 10.26 -19.68
N ILE A 92 -10.54 9.38 -20.30
CA ILE A 92 -10.09 8.52 -21.41
C ILE A 92 -9.53 9.40 -22.54
N LYS A 93 -10.28 10.42 -22.98
CA LYS A 93 -9.80 11.35 -24.03
C LYS A 93 -8.47 11.99 -23.64
N SER A 94 -8.35 12.48 -22.41
CA SER A 94 -7.10 13.07 -21.93
C SER A 94 -5.94 12.08 -21.91
N LYS A 95 -6.17 10.84 -21.44
CA LYS A 95 -5.15 9.80 -21.35
C LYS A 95 -4.72 9.26 -22.70
N VAL A 96 -5.66 9.09 -23.63
CA VAL A 96 -5.37 8.68 -25.00
C VAL A 96 -4.57 9.74 -25.73
N ASN A 97 -4.91 11.02 -25.59
CA ASN A 97 -4.11 12.09 -26.20
C ASN A 97 -2.68 12.11 -25.65
N TRP A 98 -2.53 12.01 -24.33
CA TRP A 98 -1.21 11.89 -23.69
C TRP A 98 -0.41 10.68 -24.20
N LEU A 99 -1.08 9.54 -24.37
CA LEU A 99 -0.44 8.31 -24.86
C LEU A 99 -0.05 8.44 -26.33
N ALA A 100 -0.92 9.02 -27.16
CA ALA A 100 -0.69 9.25 -28.58
C ALA A 100 0.49 10.21 -28.83
N GLU A 101 0.61 11.28 -28.05
CA GLU A 101 1.76 12.17 -28.11
C GLU A 101 3.07 11.46 -27.72
N ARG A 102 3.01 10.59 -26.71
CA ARG A 102 4.20 9.89 -26.19
C ARG A 102 4.69 8.76 -27.09
N GLN A 103 3.77 8.06 -27.76
CA GLN A 103 4.05 6.90 -28.59
C GLN A 103 3.93 7.20 -30.10
N GLU A 104 3.72 8.47 -30.46
CA GLU A 104 3.57 8.93 -31.83
C GLU A 104 2.48 8.17 -32.60
N TYR A 105 1.32 7.95 -31.97
CA TYR A 105 0.19 7.26 -32.62
C TYR A 105 -0.37 8.08 -33.77
N ASP A 106 -0.70 7.38 -34.86
CA ASP A 106 -1.55 7.94 -35.91
C ASP A 106 -3.01 8.10 -35.43
N ILE A 107 -3.82 8.75 -36.27
CA ILE A 107 -5.22 9.05 -35.95
C ILE A 107 -6.02 7.76 -35.76
N ASP A 108 -5.77 6.75 -36.59
CA ASP A 108 -6.53 5.50 -36.58
C ASP A 108 -6.25 4.69 -35.30
N THR A 109 -4.98 4.54 -34.92
CA THR A 109 -4.54 3.89 -33.68
C THR A 109 -5.11 4.61 -32.47
N ARG A 110 -5.00 5.95 -32.43
CA ARG A 110 -5.55 6.76 -31.33
C ARG A 110 -7.06 6.54 -31.18
N ASP A 111 -7.79 6.56 -32.28
CA ASP A 111 -9.24 6.41 -32.29
C ASP A 111 -9.64 4.96 -31.92
N ALA A 112 -8.85 3.95 -32.32
CA ALA A 112 -9.01 2.56 -31.90
C ALA A 112 -8.84 2.38 -30.38
N VAL A 113 -7.78 2.94 -29.81
CA VAL A 113 -7.54 2.93 -28.36
C VAL A 113 -8.66 3.65 -27.62
N GLN A 114 -9.07 4.83 -28.09
CA GLN A 114 -10.17 5.58 -27.45
C GLN A 114 -11.49 4.81 -27.46
N ARG A 115 -11.84 4.19 -28.60
CA ARG A 115 -13.04 3.34 -28.72
C ARG A 115 -12.96 2.15 -27.77
N TYR A 116 -11.83 1.47 -27.72
CA TYR A 116 -11.65 0.30 -26.87
C TYR A 116 -11.79 0.65 -25.39
N LEU A 117 -11.09 1.68 -24.92
CA LEU A 117 -11.14 2.11 -23.53
C LEU A 117 -12.56 2.57 -23.13
N SER A 118 -13.25 3.29 -24.01
CA SER A 118 -14.61 3.78 -23.75
C SER A 118 -15.61 2.63 -23.57
N SER A 119 -15.45 1.54 -24.33
CA SER A 119 -16.34 0.38 -24.27
C SER A 119 -16.07 -0.54 -23.07
N ASN A 120 -14.84 -0.58 -22.55
CA ASN A 120 -14.42 -1.57 -21.54
C ASN A 120 -14.12 -0.99 -20.15
N ALA A 121 -14.02 0.34 -20.01
CA ALA A 121 -13.69 0.96 -18.73
C ALA A 121 -14.78 0.81 -17.66
N HIS A 122 -16.04 0.67 -18.06
CA HIS A 122 -17.20 0.53 -17.15
C HIS A 122 -17.16 1.48 -15.95
N GLY A 123 -16.87 2.77 -16.19
CA GLY A 123 -16.82 3.79 -15.14
C GLY A 123 -15.57 3.75 -14.23
N THR A 124 -14.55 2.95 -14.54
CA THR A 124 -13.39 2.74 -13.68
C THR A 124 -12.16 3.51 -14.16
N PHE A 125 -11.85 4.64 -13.50
CA PHE A 125 -10.65 5.44 -13.80
C PHE A 125 -9.35 4.63 -13.70
N LEU A 126 -9.23 3.79 -12.68
CA LEU A 126 -8.04 2.99 -12.42
C LEU A 126 -7.77 1.99 -13.56
N TRP A 127 -8.81 1.34 -14.07
CA TRP A 127 -8.68 0.40 -15.18
C TRP A 127 -8.11 1.11 -16.42
N VAL A 128 -8.63 2.30 -16.75
CA VAL A 128 -8.11 3.13 -17.85
C VAL A 128 -6.64 3.49 -17.62
N ALA A 129 -6.30 3.90 -16.39
CA ALA A 129 -4.93 4.26 -16.05
C ALA A 129 -3.96 3.08 -16.21
N LEU A 130 -4.34 1.88 -15.74
CA LEU A 130 -3.55 0.67 -15.83
C LEU A 130 -3.36 0.23 -17.29
N VAL A 131 -4.43 0.19 -18.09
CA VAL A 131 -4.32 -0.17 -19.52
C VAL A 131 -3.44 0.83 -20.26
N CYS A 132 -3.64 2.14 -20.06
CA CYS A 132 -2.78 3.15 -20.67
C CYS A 132 -1.32 3.02 -20.23
N GLN A 133 -1.04 2.62 -18.99
CA GLN A 133 0.31 2.39 -18.50
C GLN A 133 0.96 1.19 -19.21
N GLU A 134 0.26 0.06 -19.33
CA GLU A 134 0.77 -1.12 -20.03
C GLU A 134 1.04 -0.81 -21.51
N LEU A 135 0.14 -0.07 -22.17
CA LEU A 135 0.33 0.39 -23.55
C LEU A 135 1.57 1.27 -23.74
N THR A 136 2.14 1.88 -22.69
CA THR A 136 3.41 2.63 -22.84
C THR A 136 4.62 1.76 -23.16
N SER A 137 4.53 0.45 -22.93
CA SER A 137 5.58 -0.51 -23.26
C SER A 137 5.39 -1.18 -24.62
N ILE A 138 4.25 -0.97 -25.27
CA ILE A 138 3.88 -1.61 -26.53
C ILE A 138 4.16 -0.64 -27.69
N PRO A 139 4.90 -1.07 -28.73
CA PRO A 139 5.10 -0.25 -29.92
C PRO A 139 3.78 0.07 -30.62
N GLY A 140 3.63 1.28 -31.15
CA GLY A 140 2.37 1.75 -31.77
C GLY A 140 1.76 0.78 -32.80
N TRP A 141 2.57 0.12 -33.62
CA TRP A 141 2.10 -0.83 -34.64
C TRP A 141 1.48 -2.12 -34.08
N GLU A 142 1.77 -2.47 -32.82
CA GLU A 142 1.25 -3.68 -32.14
C GLU A 142 0.05 -3.35 -31.21
N VAL A 143 -0.24 -2.07 -31.00
CA VAL A 143 -1.25 -1.63 -30.04
C VAL A 143 -2.62 -2.18 -30.37
N GLU A 144 -3.06 -2.08 -31.63
CA GLU A 144 -4.40 -2.55 -32.00
C GLU A 144 -4.59 -4.07 -31.79
N GLU A 145 -3.57 -4.87 -32.09
CA GLU A 145 -3.60 -6.33 -31.90
C GLU A 145 -3.66 -6.69 -30.40
N THR A 146 -2.95 -5.92 -29.57
CA THR A 146 -2.86 -6.15 -28.13
C THR A 146 -4.03 -5.59 -27.34
N LEU A 147 -4.82 -4.66 -27.88
CA LEU A 147 -6.01 -4.10 -27.22
C LEU A 147 -6.96 -5.20 -26.74
N SER A 148 -7.21 -6.21 -27.59
CA SER A 148 -8.08 -7.34 -27.28
C SER A 148 -7.63 -8.16 -26.06
N ALA A 149 -6.34 -8.08 -25.71
CA ALA A 149 -5.79 -8.78 -24.56
C ALA A 149 -6.09 -8.09 -23.23
N PHE A 150 -6.64 -6.86 -23.19
CA PHE A 150 -6.92 -6.14 -21.93
C PHE A 150 -8.38 -6.33 -21.50
N PRO A 151 -8.71 -7.34 -20.68
CA PRO A 151 -10.10 -7.66 -20.38
C PRO A 151 -10.80 -6.52 -19.61
N PRO A 152 -12.14 -6.36 -19.79
CA PRO A 152 -12.91 -5.46 -18.97
C PRO A 152 -12.93 -5.92 -17.51
N GLY A 153 -12.87 -4.96 -16.58
CA GLY A 153 -12.86 -5.20 -15.14
C GLY A 153 -11.45 -5.24 -14.53
N LEU A 154 -11.35 -4.83 -13.27
CA LEU A 154 -10.05 -4.75 -12.57
C LEU A 154 -9.48 -6.13 -12.26
N ASP A 155 -10.30 -7.07 -11.76
CA ASP A 155 -9.81 -8.39 -11.34
C ASP A 155 -9.25 -9.21 -12.49
N THR A 156 -9.92 -9.19 -13.64
CA THR A 156 -9.46 -9.86 -14.87
C THR A 156 -8.18 -9.20 -15.40
N LEU A 157 -8.09 -7.87 -15.35
CA LEU A 157 -6.89 -7.13 -15.73
C LEU A 157 -5.71 -7.46 -14.80
N TYR A 158 -5.93 -7.48 -13.49
CA TYR A 158 -4.93 -7.89 -12.52
C TYR A 158 -4.51 -9.36 -12.70
N MET A 159 -5.45 -10.26 -13.01
CA MET A 159 -5.14 -11.66 -13.28
C MET A 159 -4.21 -11.81 -14.48
N ARG A 160 -4.49 -11.11 -15.58
CA ARG A 160 -3.59 -11.05 -16.74
C ARG A 160 -2.20 -10.53 -16.36
N MET A 161 -2.12 -9.46 -15.59
CA MET A 161 -0.82 -8.93 -15.13
C MET A 161 -0.08 -9.97 -14.29
N MET A 162 -0.78 -10.72 -13.43
CA MET A 162 -0.19 -11.81 -12.65
C MET A 162 0.29 -12.98 -13.51
N GLU A 163 -0.41 -13.30 -14.59
CA GLU A 163 0.03 -14.32 -15.57
C GLU A 163 1.32 -13.89 -16.27
N GLN A 164 1.42 -12.63 -16.69
CA GLN A 164 2.64 -12.06 -17.27
C GLN A 164 3.81 -12.10 -16.28
N ILE A 165 3.56 -11.74 -15.02
CA ILE A 165 4.57 -11.85 -13.95
C ILE A 165 4.98 -13.31 -13.76
N SER A 166 4.03 -14.25 -13.81
CA SER A 166 4.27 -15.68 -13.58
C SER A 166 5.10 -16.34 -14.67
N THR A 167 5.04 -15.86 -15.91
CA THR A 167 5.84 -16.37 -17.04
C THR A 167 7.20 -15.69 -17.15
N SER A 168 7.43 -14.59 -16.43
CA SER A 168 8.70 -13.85 -16.44
C SER A 168 9.85 -14.59 -15.74
N ARG A 169 11.09 -14.27 -16.13
CA ARG A 169 12.30 -14.79 -15.46
C ARG A 169 12.42 -14.36 -14.00
N THR A 170 11.74 -13.29 -13.60
CA THR A 170 11.73 -12.75 -12.24
C THR A 170 10.50 -13.18 -11.44
N ALA A 171 9.67 -14.09 -11.97
CA ALA A 171 8.41 -14.53 -11.37
C ALA A 171 8.51 -14.83 -9.87
N LYS A 172 9.48 -15.67 -9.47
CA LYS A 172 9.67 -16.04 -8.06
C LYS A 172 9.93 -14.82 -7.16
N ARG A 173 10.74 -13.87 -7.63
CA ARG A 173 11.07 -12.66 -6.87
C ARG A 173 9.88 -11.70 -6.83
N CYS A 174 9.23 -11.45 -7.97
CA CYS A 174 8.06 -10.58 -8.01
C CYS A 174 6.95 -11.12 -7.10
N LYS A 175 6.64 -12.42 -7.16
CA LYS A 175 5.66 -13.05 -6.27
C LYS A 175 6.04 -12.91 -4.80
N SER A 176 7.32 -13.11 -4.45
CA SER A 176 7.80 -12.90 -3.09
C SER A 176 7.67 -11.44 -2.63
N ILE A 177 7.94 -10.47 -3.50
CA ILE A 177 7.79 -9.04 -3.19
C ILE A 177 6.33 -8.69 -3.01
N LEU A 178 5.45 -9.15 -3.90
CA LEU A 178 4.00 -8.95 -3.82
C LEU A 178 3.43 -9.58 -2.55
N ALA A 179 3.85 -10.80 -2.19
CA ALA A 179 3.45 -11.45 -0.94
C ALA A 179 3.86 -10.64 0.29
N VAL A 180 5.13 -10.21 0.37
CA VAL A 180 5.60 -9.36 1.49
C VAL A 180 4.84 -8.04 1.52
N ALA A 181 4.75 -7.32 0.40
CA ALA A 181 4.06 -6.03 0.31
C ALA A 181 2.59 -6.11 0.73
N SER A 182 1.95 -7.27 0.54
CA SER A 182 0.54 -7.49 0.87
C SER A 182 0.27 -7.67 2.37
N VAL A 183 1.26 -8.11 3.15
CA VAL A 183 1.06 -8.46 4.58
C VAL A 183 1.76 -7.53 5.56
N ILE A 184 2.57 -6.59 5.05
CA ILE A 184 3.25 -5.59 5.89
C ILE A 184 2.27 -4.54 6.42
N HIS A 185 2.50 -4.08 7.65
CA HIS A 185 1.62 -3.14 8.36
C HIS A 185 1.83 -1.66 7.99
N ARG A 186 2.84 -1.38 7.17
CA ARG A 186 3.06 -0.08 6.54
C ARG A 186 3.78 -0.25 5.21
N PRO A 187 3.72 0.72 4.28
CA PRO A 187 4.59 0.74 3.12
C PRO A 187 6.06 0.50 3.49
N ILE A 188 6.72 -0.39 2.74
CA ILE A 188 8.09 -0.81 3.04
C ILE A 188 9.10 0.12 2.40
N ILE A 189 10.14 0.49 3.13
CA ILE A 189 11.24 1.28 2.57
C ILE A 189 12.14 0.32 1.80
N LEU A 190 12.67 0.76 0.66
CA LEU A 190 13.44 -0.08 -0.25
C LEU A 190 14.66 -0.74 0.41
N ASP A 191 15.23 -0.11 1.45
CA ASP A 191 16.36 -0.63 2.22
C ASP A 191 15.97 -1.78 3.17
N GLU A 192 14.69 -1.90 3.51
CA GLU A 192 14.13 -2.94 4.39
C GLU A 192 13.72 -4.18 3.59
N LEU A 193 13.35 -4.01 2.32
CA LEU A 193 12.90 -5.10 1.46
C LEU A 193 13.91 -6.26 1.29
N PRO A 194 15.24 -6.05 1.14
CA PRO A 194 16.21 -7.13 1.08
C PRO A 194 16.25 -8.00 2.34
N SER A 195 15.75 -7.48 3.47
CA SER A 195 15.63 -8.29 4.68
C SER A 195 14.66 -9.43 4.45
N PHE A 196 13.54 -9.22 3.76
CA PHE A 196 12.45 -10.21 3.64
C PHE A 196 12.42 -10.98 2.32
N VAL A 197 13.01 -10.43 1.26
CA VAL A 197 13.03 -11.03 -0.06
C VAL A 197 14.45 -11.43 -0.42
N ASP A 198 14.62 -12.65 -0.94
CA ASP A 198 15.92 -13.15 -1.41
C ASP A 198 16.40 -12.33 -2.63
N MET A 199 17.28 -11.37 -2.36
CA MET A 199 17.90 -10.50 -3.35
C MET A 199 19.36 -10.85 -3.53
N LEU A 200 19.81 -10.90 -4.79
CA LEU A 200 21.19 -11.24 -5.10
C LEU A 200 22.15 -10.29 -4.35
N PRO A 201 23.25 -10.77 -3.77
CA PRO A 201 24.18 -9.93 -3.00
C PRO A 201 24.72 -8.71 -3.77
N ARG A 202 24.78 -8.81 -5.11
CA ARG A 202 25.22 -7.71 -6.01
C ARG A 202 24.15 -6.62 -6.23
N ILE A 203 22.92 -6.89 -5.81
CA ILE A 203 21.74 -6.00 -5.94
C ILE A 203 21.46 -5.31 -4.60
N SER A 204 21.81 -5.95 -3.48
CA SER A 204 21.73 -5.33 -2.15
C SER A 204 22.60 -4.07 -2.09
N GLY A 205 21.98 -2.92 -1.81
CA GLY A 205 22.63 -1.60 -1.85
C GLY A 205 22.68 -0.92 -3.23
N ASN A 206 22.22 -1.57 -4.29
CA ASN A 206 22.09 -0.94 -5.62
C ASN A 206 20.64 -0.49 -5.86
N TYR A 207 20.37 0.78 -5.55
CA TYR A 207 19.06 1.40 -5.72
C TYR A 207 18.43 1.18 -7.11
N LYS A 208 19.23 1.28 -8.18
CA LYS A 208 18.73 1.16 -9.55
C LYS A 208 18.24 -0.26 -9.85
N ALA A 209 19.00 -1.27 -9.42
CA ALA A 209 18.63 -2.66 -9.61
C ALA A 209 17.39 -3.04 -8.76
N LEU A 210 17.26 -2.47 -7.56
CA LEU A 210 16.08 -2.65 -6.72
C LEU A 210 14.83 -2.02 -7.37
N ALA A 211 14.94 -0.78 -7.85
CA ALA A 211 13.85 -0.10 -8.56
C ALA A 211 13.41 -0.87 -9.82
N GLU A 212 14.36 -1.46 -10.55
CA GLU A 212 14.08 -2.28 -11.73
C GLU A 212 13.29 -3.55 -11.38
N ILE A 213 13.66 -4.26 -10.31
CA ILE A 213 12.91 -5.44 -9.83
C ILE A 213 11.50 -5.07 -9.37
N ILE A 214 11.34 -3.92 -8.69
CA ILE A 214 10.00 -3.42 -8.34
C ILE A 214 9.20 -3.12 -9.61
N GLY A 215 9.82 -2.56 -10.64
CA GLY A 215 9.19 -2.35 -11.95
C GLY A 215 8.70 -3.66 -12.59
N HIS A 216 9.39 -4.79 -12.38
CA HIS A 216 8.94 -6.10 -12.84
C HIS A 216 7.74 -6.68 -12.05
N CYS A 217 7.36 -6.08 -10.92
CA CYS A 217 6.10 -6.39 -10.25
C CYS A 217 4.90 -5.75 -10.98
N GLY A 218 5.13 -5.11 -12.13
CA GLY A 218 4.11 -4.48 -12.95
C GLY A 218 3.42 -3.34 -12.23
N SER A 219 2.23 -2.99 -12.73
CA SER A 219 1.42 -1.90 -12.20
C SER A 219 0.71 -2.24 -10.85
N PHE A 220 1.17 -3.26 -10.12
CA PHE A 220 0.72 -3.55 -8.75
C PHE A 220 1.38 -2.61 -7.73
N LEU A 221 2.67 -2.34 -7.89
CA LEU A 221 3.48 -1.58 -6.94
C LEU A 221 4.00 -0.29 -7.56
N THR A 222 4.23 0.72 -6.72
CA THR A 222 4.89 1.97 -7.09
C THR A 222 6.03 2.26 -6.12
N LEU A 223 7.08 2.92 -6.63
CA LEU A 223 8.22 3.37 -5.86
C LEU A 223 8.23 4.90 -5.83
N ARG A 224 8.00 5.49 -4.65
CA ARG A 224 8.04 6.94 -4.43
C ARG A 224 8.96 7.25 -3.26
N ASP A 225 9.93 8.14 -3.44
CA ASP A 225 10.87 8.55 -2.38
C ASP A 225 11.51 7.37 -1.61
N ARG A 226 11.84 6.29 -2.34
CA ARG A 226 12.35 5.01 -1.81
C ARG A 226 11.35 4.16 -1.01
N THR A 227 10.08 4.51 -0.98
CA THR A 227 9.01 3.72 -0.37
C THR A 227 8.27 2.94 -1.44
N VAL A 228 8.12 1.63 -1.21
CA VAL A 228 7.33 0.72 -2.03
C VAL A 228 5.93 0.62 -1.42
N SER A 229 4.93 0.93 -2.23
CA SER A 229 3.51 0.81 -1.86
C SER A 229 2.70 0.25 -3.02
N PHE A 230 1.47 -0.17 -2.76
CA PHE A 230 0.54 -0.49 -3.84
C PHE A 230 0.18 0.77 -4.64
N VAL A 231 -0.10 0.58 -5.93
CA VAL A 231 -0.68 1.63 -6.77
C VAL A 231 -2.06 2.01 -6.27
N HIS A 232 -2.83 1.03 -5.79
CA HIS A 232 -4.16 1.23 -5.23
C HIS A 232 -4.54 0.06 -4.32
N GLN A 233 -5.40 0.29 -3.33
CA GLN A 233 -5.85 -0.75 -2.39
C GLN A 233 -6.51 -1.95 -3.07
N SER A 234 -7.23 -1.75 -4.18
CA SER A 234 -7.80 -2.87 -4.96
C SER A 234 -6.75 -3.85 -5.51
N ALA A 235 -5.51 -3.41 -5.71
CA ALA A 235 -4.42 -4.28 -6.09
C ALA A 235 -4.01 -5.20 -4.93
N LYS A 236 -3.92 -4.66 -3.69
CA LYS A 236 -3.71 -5.45 -2.47
C LYS A 236 -4.86 -6.44 -2.27
N ASP A 237 -6.10 -5.95 -2.35
CA ASP A 237 -7.32 -6.76 -2.19
C ASP A 237 -7.37 -7.94 -3.19
N PHE A 238 -7.00 -7.70 -4.45
CA PHE A 238 -6.93 -8.75 -5.46
C PHE A 238 -5.91 -9.84 -5.09
N LEU A 239 -4.73 -9.46 -4.61
CA LEU A 239 -3.68 -10.42 -4.23
C LEU A 239 -4.07 -11.22 -2.98
N THR A 240 -4.75 -10.59 -2.03
CA THR A 240 -5.14 -11.22 -0.74
C THR A 240 -6.47 -11.97 -0.78
N ASN A 241 -7.32 -11.75 -1.80
CA ASN A 241 -8.62 -12.42 -1.91
C ASN A 241 -8.75 -13.32 -3.13
N THR A 242 -8.22 -12.90 -4.30
CA THR A 242 -8.46 -13.58 -5.58
C THR A 242 -7.24 -14.40 -6.02
N ALA A 243 -6.03 -13.84 -5.92
CA ALA A 243 -4.79 -14.47 -6.35
C ALA A 243 -4.00 -15.12 -5.20
N VAL A 244 -4.68 -15.52 -4.12
CA VAL A 244 -4.06 -16.01 -2.88
C VAL A 244 -3.13 -17.19 -3.15
N GLU A 245 -3.61 -18.21 -3.85
CA GLU A 245 -2.83 -19.42 -4.16
C GLU A 245 -1.62 -19.14 -5.08
N ILE A 246 -1.68 -18.07 -5.88
CA ILE A 246 -0.61 -17.69 -6.81
C ILE A 246 0.51 -16.95 -6.08
N VAL A 247 0.15 -16.07 -5.15
CA VAL A 247 1.07 -15.16 -4.43
C VAL A 247 1.58 -15.80 -3.14
N PHE A 248 0.72 -16.54 -2.44
CA PHE A 248 0.95 -17.15 -1.14
C PHE A 248 0.88 -18.68 -1.22
N PRO A 249 1.84 -19.36 -1.87
CA PRO A 249 1.82 -20.82 -2.03
C PRO A 249 1.91 -21.59 -0.69
N SER A 250 2.30 -20.92 0.39
CA SER A 250 2.33 -21.46 1.76
C SER A 250 1.29 -20.79 2.67
N GLY A 251 0.30 -20.12 2.09
CA GLY A 251 -0.67 -19.29 2.78
C GLY A 251 -0.09 -17.97 3.30
N MET A 252 -0.99 -17.06 3.68
CA MET A 252 -0.62 -15.77 4.28
C MET A 252 0.12 -15.97 5.61
N ALA A 253 -0.35 -16.89 6.46
CA ALA A 253 0.31 -17.24 7.73
C ALA A 253 1.77 -17.69 7.54
N GLY A 254 2.06 -18.46 6.48
CA GLY A 254 3.43 -18.85 6.12
C GLY A 254 4.31 -17.65 5.76
N THR A 255 3.74 -16.62 5.13
CA THR A 255 4.45 -15.38 4.80
C THR A 255 4.70 -14.53 6.04
N HIS A 256 3.71 -14.39 6.95
CA HIS A 256 3.91 -13.77 8.26
C HIS A 256 5.02 -14.48 9.05
N TYR A 257 5.00 -15.82 9.10
CA TYR A 257 6.06 -16.59 9.75
C TYR A 257 7.45 -16.34 9.13
N ALA A 258 7.54 -16.27 7.80
CA ALA A 258 8.79 -15.98 7.11
C ALA A 258 9.33 -14.58 7.47
N ILE A 259 8.45 -13.56 7.50
CA ILE A 259 8.82 -12.20 7.90
C ILE A 259 9.26 -12.15 9.37
N PHE A 260 8.53 -12.83 10.26
CA PHE A 260 8.88 -12.95 11.67
C PHE A 260 10.27 -13.59 11.86
N SER A 261 10.48 -14.79 11.30
CA SER A 261 11.73 -15.54 11.46
C SER A 261 12.92 -14.75 10.91
N ARG A 262 12.71 -14.12 9.76
CA ARG A 262 13.74 -13.29 9.13
C ARG A 262 13.99 -12.00 9.89
N SER A 263 12.96 -11.39 10.48
CA SER A 263 13.10 -10.22 11.36
C SER A 263 14.01 -10.52 12.54
N LEU A 264 13.83 -11.66 13.21
CA LEU A 264 14.73 -12.07 14.30
C LEU A 264 16.17 -12.25 13.81
N GLN A 265 16.37 -12.85 12.64
CA GLN A 265 17.72 -13.05 12.07
C GLN A 265 18.42 -11.72 11.80
N VAL A 266 17.77 -10.79 11.06
CA VAL A 266 18.39 -9.52 10.69
C VAL A 266 18.61 -8.62 11.91
N MET A 267 17.67 -8.60 12.86
CA MET A 267 17.83 -7.89 14.11
C MET A 267 18.98 -8.47 14.94
N SER A 268 19.12 -9.79 15.02
CA SER A 268 20.22 -10.43 15.77
C SER A 268 21.60 -10.13 15.17
N LEU A 269 21.67 -9.79 13.89
CA LEU A 269 22.92 -9.40 13.22
C LEU A 269 23.21 -7.89 13.34
N ALA A 270 22.16 -7.07 13.34
CA ALA A 270 22.30 -5.60 13.31
C ALA A 270 22.26 -4.96 14.71
N LEU A 271 21.43 -5.47 15.61
CA LEU A 271 21.23 -4.90 16.94
C LEU A 271 22.44 -5.19 17.81
N ARG A 272 22.90 -4.13 18.47
CA ARG A 272 23.92 -4.17 19.52
C ARG A 272 23.62 -3.07 20.51
N ARG A 273 24.19 -3.16 21.71
CA ARG A 273 24.11 -2.06 22.66
C ARG A 273 24.71 -0.80 22.04
N ASP A 274 23.99 0.32 22.19
CA ASP A 274 24.40 1.62 21.68
C ASP A 274 24.65 1.64 20.16
N VAL A 275 23.63 1.28 19.37
CA VAL A 275 23.70 1.16 17.90
C VAL A 275 24.30 2.41 17.24
N TYR A 276 23.88 3.60 17.69
CA TYR A 276 24.35 4.89 17.18
C TYR A 276 25.60 5.44 17.89
N CYS A 277 26.25 4.65 18.75
CA CYS A 277 27.47 5.06 19.48
C CYS A 277 27.29 6.39 20.24
N LEU A 278 26.13 6.59 20.87
CA LEU A 278 25.76 7.78 21.62
C LEU A 278 26.57 7.91 22.92
N ARG A 279 27.09 6.81 23.47
CA ARG A 279 27.91 6.68 24.69
C ARG A 279 27.25 7.12 26.00
N ALA A 280 26.39 8.15 25.98
CA ALA A 280 25.75 8.73 27.15
C ALA A 280 24.22 8.44 27.15
N PRO A 281 23.67 7.87 28.25
CA PRO A 281 22.25 7.51 28.33
C PRO A 281 21.29 8.70 28.48
N GLY A 282 21.80 9.93 28.66
CA GLY A 282 21.02 11.16 28.84
C GLY A 282 20.86 12.04 27.60
N ILE A 283 21.19 11.53 26.41
CA ILE A 283 21.06 12.28 25.15
C ILE A 283 19.57 12.40 24.79
N THR A 284 19.13 13.62 24.48
CA THR A 284 17.75 13.86 24.06
C THR A 284 17.54 13.42 22.61
N ILE A 285 16.33 12.99 22.24
CA ILE A 285 16.05 12.50 20.89
C ILE A 285 16.39 13.51 19.78
N GLY A 286 16.24 14.82 20.04
CA GLY A 286 16.59 15.89 19.10
C GLY A 286 18.10 16.08 18.89
N GLN A 287 18.93 15.54 19.78
CA GLN A 287 20.40 15.56 19.65
C GLN A 287 20.94 14.33 18.91
N VAL A 288 20.12 13.29 18.74
CA VAL A 288 20.49 12.09 17.98
C VAL A 288 20.48 12.42 16.50
N LYS A 289 21.64 12.31 15.85
CA LYS A 289 21.76 12.44 14.39
C LYS A 289 21.82 11.06 13.77
N GLN A 290 20.90 10.79 12.86
CA GLN A 290 20.95 9.60 12.01
C GLN A 290 22.19 9.72 11.11
N PRO A 291 23.10 8.73 11.11
CA PRO A 291 24.25 8.74 10.21
C PRO A 291 23.80 8.46 8.77
N ASP A 292 24.61 8.90 7.79
CA ASP A 292 24.29 8.71 6.35
C ASP A 292 24.13 7.23 5.99
N SER A 293 24.99 6.37 6.56
CA SER A 293 24.81 4.92 6.53
C SER A 293 24.10 4.49 7.82
N ASP A 294 22.77 4.61 7.83
CA ASP A 294 21.96 4.24 8.99
C ASP A 294 22.07 2.73 9.27
N PRO A 295 22.68 2.31 10.39
CA PRO A 295 22.80 0.90 10.77
C PRO A 295 21.44 0.23 11.01
N LEU A 296 20.37 0.99 11.23
CA LEU A 296 19.02 0.47 11.40
C LEU A 296 18.21 0.47 10.10
N SER A 297 18.71 1.04 9.00
CA SER A 297 17.96 1.21 7.74
C SER A 297 17.29 -0.08 7.27
N ALA A 298 17.97 -1.23 7.34
CA ALA A 298 17.45 -2.52 6.89
C ALA A 298 16.55 -3.25 7.91
N VAL A 299 16.61 -2.87 9.20
CA VAL A 299 15.94 -3.58 10.31
C VAL A 299 14.86 -2.76 11.00
N ARG A 300 14.67 -1.49 10.60
CA ARG A 300 13.65 -0.58 11.15
C ARG A 300 12.27 -1.19 11.18
N TYR A 301 11.81 -1.75 10.08
CA TYR A 301 10.55 -2.48 10.01
C TYR A 301 10.50 -3.63 11.03
N SER A 302 11.52 -4.48 11.03
CA SER A 302 11.62 -5.61 11.95
C SER A 302 11.55 -5.19 13.41
N CYS A 303 12.21 -4.09 13.80
CA CYS A 303 12.19 -3.59 15.18
C CYS A 303 10.79 -3.16 15.64
N LEU A 304 9.90 -2.79 14.72
CA LEU A 304 8.55 -2.32 15.05
C LEU A 304 7.51 -3.44 14.98
N TYR A 305 7.58 -4.33 13.97
CA TYR A 305 6.46 -5.19 13.60
C TYR A 305 6.71 -6.69 13.71
N TRP A 306 7.88 -7.14 14.19
CA TRP A 306 8.17 -8.58 14.26
C TRP A 306 7.18 -9.37 15.13
N VAL A 307 6.64 -8.74 16.18
CA VAL A 307 5.64 -9.34 17.07
C VAL A 307 4.29 -9.45 16.39
N ASP A 308 3.86 -8.43 15.64
CA ASP A 308 2.59 -8.46 14.91
C ASP A 308 2.58 -9.64 13.91
N HIS A 309 3.67 -9.83 13.17
CA HIS A 309 3.81 -10.99 12.28
C HIS A 309 3.82 -12.34 13.01
N LEU A 310 4.33 -12.40 14.24
CA LEU A 310 4.26 -13.62 15.07
C LEU A 310 2.82 -13.93 15.49
N LEU A 311 2.03 -12.92 15.83
CA LEU A 311 0.62 -13.09 16.20
C LEU A 311 -0.22 -13.53 15.00
N GLU A 312 0.00 -12.91 13.84
CA GLU A 312 -0.73 -13.23 12.61
C GLU A 312 -0.42 -14.62 12.06
N CYS A 313 0.77 -15.18 12.34
CA CYS A 313 1.05 -16.57 11.95
C CYS A 313 0.46 -17.62 12.91
N GLN A 314 0.04 -17.22 14.12
CA GLN A 314 -0.48 -18.12 15.17
C GLN A 314 -2.01 -18.31 15.14
N SER A 315 -2.73 -17.49 14.38
CA SER A 315 -4.20 -17.48 14.32
C SER A 315 -4.83 -18.67 13.56
N THR A 316 -4.01 -19.59 13.03
CA THR A 316 -4.47 -20.86 12.43
C THR A 316 -4.40 -21.98 13.48
N GLU A 317 -5.57 -22.58 13.78
CA GLU A 317 -5.96 -23.40 14.95
C GLU A 317 -5.05 -24.57 15.44
N ASP A 318 -3.83 -24.77 14.94
CA ASP A 318 -3.00 -25.93 15.32
C ASP A 318 -1.54 -25.63 15.72
N THR A 319 -1.11 -24.36 15.83
CA THR A 319 0.33 -24.05 16.05
C THR A 319 0.74 -23.73 17.50
N ILE A 320 -0.01 -24.18 18.51
CA ILE A 320 0.52 -24.19 19.90
C ILE A 320 1.48 -25.38 20.11
N ARG A 321 1.43 -26.42 19.25
CA ARG A 321 2.22 -27.64 19.45
C ARG A 321 3.63 -27.66 18.85
N ASP A 322 3.97 -26.75 17.94
CA ASP A 322 5.31 -26.66 17.35
C ASP A 322 5.93 -25.27 17.57
N LEU A 323 6.25 -24.98 18.83
CA LEU A 323 6.96 -23.78 19.27
C LEU A 323 8.46 -23.79 18.85
N LYS A 324 8.79 -24.11 17.59
CA LYS A 324 10.15 -23.89 17.04
C LYS A 324 10.61 -22.43 17.15
N GLY A 325 9.65 -21.49 17.24
CA GLY A 325 9.91 -20.06 17.45
C GLY A 325 10.04 -19.64 18.92
N SER A 326 9.54 -20.40 19.90
CA SER A 326 9.58 -19.95 21.32
C SER A 326 10.99 -19.85 21.84
N ASP A 327 11.82 -20.86 21.57
CA ASP A 327 13.22 -20.88 21.97
C ASP A 327 13.99 -19.74 21.29
N GLN A 328 13.67 -19.43 20.03
CA GLN A 328 14.29 -18.33 19.29
C GLN A 328 13.88 -16.97 19.86
N VAL A 329 12.59 -16.76 20.16
CA VAL A 329 12.08 -15.53 20.77
C VAL A 329 12.64 -15.38 22.18
N TYR A 330 12.60 -16.43 22.99
CA TYR A 330 13.13 -16.41 24.35
C TYR A 330 14.63 -16.10 24.36
N SER A 331 15.42 -16.79 23.53
CA SER A 331 16.86 -16.54 23.37
C SER A 331 17.13 -15.10 22.92
N PHE A 332 16.38 -14.60 21.94
CA PHE A 332 16.49 -13.22 21.48
C PHE A 332 16.17 -12.21 22.58
N LEU A 333 15.08 -12.42 23.33
CA LEU A 333 14.72 -11.54 24.44
C LEU A 333 15.77 -11.58 25.56
N CYS A 334 16.27 -12.77 25.93
CA CYS A 334 17.37 -12.92 26.89
C CYS A 334 18.65 -12.21 26.45
N GLN A 335 18.97 -12.23 25.16
CA GLN A 335 20.18 -11.61 24.66
C GLN A 335 20.10 -10.08 24.61
N TYR A 336 18.93 -9.52 24.29
CA TYR A 336 18.81 -8.09 23.94
C TYR A 336 17.96 -7.25 24.89
N PHE A 337 17.01 -7.83 25.62
CA PHE A 337 15.97 -7.09 26.35
C PHE A 337 15.85 -7.46 27.84
N LEU A 338 16.04 -8.72 28.20
CA LEU A 338 15.95 -9.22 29.58
C LEU A 338 17.35 -9.19 30.22
N TYR A 339 17.71 -8.04 30.78
CA TYR A 339 18.93 -7.87 31.59
C TYR A 339 18.71 -8.27 33.05
#